data_AF-A0A061HWP6-F1
#
_entry.id   AF-A0A061HWP6-F1
#
_cell.length_a   1.000
_cell.length_b   1.000
_cell.length_c   1.000
_cell.angle_alpha   90.00
_cell.angle_beta   90.00
_cell.angle_gamma   90.00
#
_symmetry.space_group_name_H-M   'P 1'
#
loop_
_entity.id
_entity.type
_entity.pdbx_description
1 polymer ?
#
loop_
_entity_poly.entity_id
_entity_poly.type
_entity_poly.pdbx_seq_one_letter_code
_entity_poly.pdbx_strand_id
1 'polypeptide(L)'
;MHNDFIPRPYVYQDPCSKGYKRTPITLSDLKRIGLGARRSSLFGAVAVYWHEQDDTYHIQYLTSITGKALLTLVLPFAVLGYGVMNIKEVLGDYRRRIFERKYGSFSTDTVFPRDRSHALIRELRQGQAKY
;
A
#
# COMPACT_ATOMS: atom_id res chain seq x y z
N MET A 1 -38.91 -2.99 -5.18
CA MET A 1 -37.99 -1.92 -4.73
C MET A 1 -36.59 -2.30 -5.18
N HIS A 2 -36.12 -1.70 -6.28
CA HIS A 2 -34.72 -1.85 -6.71
C HIS A 2 -33.85 -1.06 -5.74
N ASN A 3 -33.00 -1.77 -5.02
CA ASN A 3 -32.03 -1.16 -4.12
C ASN A 3 -30.83 -0.78 -4.99
N ASP A 4 -30.92 0.38 -5.65
CA ASP A 4 -29.82 0.92 -6.45
C ASP A 4 -28.68 1.30 -5.50
N PHE A 5 -27.79 0.34 -5.26
CA PHE A 5 -26.59 0.54 -4.48
C PHE A 5 -25.65 1.41 -5.30
N ILE A 6 -25.82 2.73 -5.25
CA ILE A 6 -24.86 3.68 -5.82
C ILE A 6 -23.62 3.61 -4.91
N PRO A 7 -22.50 3.01 -5.34
CA PRO A 7 -21.32 2.94 -4.49
C PRO A 7 -20.85 4.38 -4.24
N ARG A 8 -20.86 4.80 -2.98
CA ARG A 8 -20.30 6.11 -2.60
C ARG A 8 -18.85 6.17 -3.10
N PRO A 9 -18.40 7.31 -3.65
CA PRO A 9 -17.03 7.45 -4.10
C PRO A 9 -16.07 7.13 -2.94
N TYR A 10 -15.04 6.35 -3.22
CA TYR A 10 -14.03 5.98 -2.23
C TYR A 10 -13.38 7.25 -1.67
N VAL A 11 -13.44 7.45 -0.36
CA VAL A 11 -12.75 8.53 0.35
C VAL A 11 -11.59 7.93 1.11
N TYR A 12 -10.37 8.21 0.65
CA TYR A 12 -9.17 7.82 1.38
C TYR A 12 -9.14 8.49 2.75
N GLN A 13 -8.98 7.70 3.79
CA GLN A 13 -8.72 8.17 5.14
C GLN A 13 -7.29 7.79 5.50
N ASP A 14 -6.50 8.78 5.89
CA ASP A 14 -5.14 8.56 6.35
C ASP A 14 -5.17 7.72 7.64
N PRO A 15 -4.46 6.60 7.74
CA PRO A 15 -4.37 5.85 9.00
C PRO A 15 -3.90 6.70 10.17
N CYS A 16 -3.05 7.70 9.92
CA CYS A 16 -2.59 8.62 10.96
C CYS A 16 -3.74 9.41 11.61
N SER A 17 -4.79 9.76 10.85
CA SER A 17 -5.96 10.46 11.40
C SER A 17 -6.83 9.58 12.29
N LYS A 18 -6.59 8.26 12.28
CA LYS A 18 -7.28 7.27 13.12
C LYS A 18 -6.45 6.86 14.34
N GLY A 19 -5.36 7.58 14.64
CA GLY A 19 -4.49 7.28 15.79
C GLY A 19 -3.38 6.27 15.50
N TYR A 20 -3.21 5.83 14.25
CA TYR A 20 -2.09 4.95 13.91
C TYR A 20 -0.78 5.74 13.78
N LYS A 21 0.33 5.17 14.24
CA LYS A 21 1.68 5.73 14.12
C LYS A 21 2.42 5.05 12.97
N ARG A 22 2.88 5.83 12.00
CA ARG A 22 3.70 5.32 10.89
C ARG A 22 5.02 4.79 11.44
N THR A 23 5.38 3.57 11.04
CA THR A 23 6.63 2.94 11.49
C THR A 23 7.54 2.71 10.28
N PRO A 24 8.84 3.02 10.35
CA PRO A 24 9.80 2.84 9.26
C PRO A 24 10.22 1.36 9.06
N ILE A 25 9.25 0.43 9.09
CA ILE A 25 9.51 -1.00 8.88
C ILE A 25 9.59 -1.26 7.38
N THR A 26 10.66 -1.92 6.94
CA THR A 26 10.82 -2.32 5.55
C THR A 26 10.07 -3.62 5.24
N LEU A 27 9.88 -3.92 3.94
CA LEU A 27 9.37 -5.23 3.49
C LEU A 27 10.22 -6.41 3.99
N SER A 28 11.54 -6.22 4.07
CA SER A 28 12.48 -7.22 4.56
C SER A 28 12.27 -7.50 6.04
N ASP A 29 12.02 -6.45 6.82
CA ASP A 29 11.71 -6.57 8.25
C ASP A 29 10.36 -7.25 8.46
N LEU A 30 9.33 -6.89 7.69
CA LEU A 30 8.03 -7.59 7.73
C LEU A 30 8.16 -9.09 7.44
N LYS A 31 9.02 -9.47 6.48
CA LYS A 31 9.34 -10.88 6.20
C LYS A 31 9.98 -11.56 7.39
N ARG A 32 10.98 -10.92 8.01
CA ARG A 32 11.68 -11.44 9.21
C ARG A 32 10.73 -11.63 10.40
N ILE A 33 9.78 -10.72 10.59
CA ILE A 33 8.84 -10.72 11.71
C ILE A 33 7.65 -11.69 11.46
N GLY A 34 7.54 -12.24 10.23
CA GLY A 34 6.46 -13.14 9.84
C GLY A 34 5.11 -12.43 9.66
N LEU A 35 5.07 -11.10 9.61
CA LEU A 35 3.85 -10.28 9.52
C LEU A 35 3.30 -10.15 8.09
N GLY A 36 3.44 -11.21 7.28
CA GLY A 36 2.80 -11.28 5.98
C GLY A 36 3.42 -10.36 4.94
N ALA A 37 4.52 -10.79 4.33
CA ALA A 37 4.94 -10.26 3.04
C ALA A 37 4.34 -11.08 1.87
N ARG A 38 3.08 -11.53 2.02
CA ARG A 38 2.43 -12.38 1.00
C ARG A 38 2.28 -11.69 -0.36
N ARG A 39 2.35 -10.35 -0.41
CA ARG A 39 2.11 -9.53 -1.61
C ARG A 39 3.28 -8.61 -1.97
N SER A 40 4.53 -8.98 -1.66
CA SER A 40 5.69 -8.17 -2.07
C SER A 40 5.91 -8.30 -3.58
N SER A 41 5.50 -7.31 -4.38
CA SER A 41 5.99 -7.19 -5.75
C SER A 41 7.39 -6.54 -5.75
N LEU A 42 8.20 -6.81 -6.77
CA LEU A 42 9.52 -6.20 -6.97
C LEU A 42 9.49 -4.67 -7.02
N PHE A 43 8.31 -4.09 -7.24
CA PHE A 43 8.07 -2.65 -7.29
C PHE A 43 7.02 -2.20 -6.28
N GLY A 44 6.81 -2.97 -5.20
CA GLY A 44 5.88 -2.64 -4.15
C GLY A 44 6.52 -1.74 -3.09
N ALA A 45 5.89 -0.61 -2.80
CA ALA A 45 6.14 0.13 -1.57
C ALA A 45 5.19 -0.40 -0.49
N VAL A 46 5.70 -0.53 0.74
CA VAL A 46 4.86 -0.89 1.89
C VAL A 46 4.92 0.23 2.91
N ALA A 47 3.74 0.60 3.43
CA ALA A 47 3.60 1.52 4.54
C ALA A 47 2.98 0.78 5.71
N VAL A 48 3.70 0.72 6.83
CA VAL A 48 3.26 0.06 8.05
C VAL A 48 2.87 1.11 9.07
N TYR A 49 1.69 0.95 9.65
CA TYR A 49 1.16 1.80 10.69
C TYR A 49 0.79 0.94 11.89
N TRP A 50 1.04 1.43 13.10
CA TRP A 50 0.76 0.69 14.33
C TRP A 50 -0.28 1.44 15.16
N HIS A 51 -1.27 0.72 15.68
CA HIS A 51 -2.25 1.25 16.61
C HIS A 51 -1.87 0.86 18.03
N GLU A 52 -1.75 1.84 18.93
CA GLU A 52 -1.32 1.60 20.31
C GLU A 52 -2.43 1.00 21.18
N GLN A 53 -3.70 1.34 20.93
CA GLN A 53 -4.83 0.87 21.75
C GLN A 53 -5.15 -0.60 21.49
N ASP A 54 -5.16 -1.02 20.22
CA ASP A 54 -5.53 -2.39 19.83
C ASP A 54 -4.30 -3.29 19.61
N ASP A 55 -3.10 -2.73 19.74
CA ASP A 55 -1.82 -3.35 19.40
C ASP A 55 -1.81 -4.04 18.03
N THR A 56 -2.40 -3.36 17.02
CA THR A 56 -2.53 -3.89 15.66
C THR A 56 -1.61 -3.19 14.67
N TYR A 57 -1.16 -3.93 13.66
CA TYR A 57 -0.43 -3.36 12.53
C TYR A 57 -1.34 -3.28 11.31
N HIS A 58 -1.35 -2.11 10.69
CA HIS A 58 -2.05 -1.84 9.45
C HIS A 58 -1.03 -1.64 8.34
N ILE A 59 -1.06 -2.51 7.34
CA ILE A 59 -0.06 -2.60 6.29
C ILE A 59 -0.73 -2.21 4.97
N GLN A 60 -0.26 -1.15 4.33
CA GLN A 60 -0.70 -0.74 3.00
C GLN A 60 0.35 -1.12 1.96
N TYR A 61 -0.05 -1.88 0.94
CA TYR A 61 0.79 -2.24 -0.20
C TYR A 61 0.44 -1.31 -1.37
N LEU A 62 1.41 -0.51 -1.77
CA LEU A 62 1.32 0.53 -2.80
C LEU A 62 2.35 0.24 -3.89
N THR A 63 2.21 0.88 -5.04
CA THR A 63 3.26 0.90 -6.05
C THR A 63 4.39 1.85 -5.61
N SER A 64 5.63 1.39 -5.71
CA SER A 64 6.81 2.19 -5.39
C SER A 64 6.97 3.36 -6.37
N ILE A 65 7.73 4.38 -5.96
CA ILE A 65 8.04 5.52 -6.84
C ILE A 65 8.72 5.03 -8.12
N THR A 66 9.65 4.08 -8.00
CA THR A 66 10.32 3.43 -9.14
C THR A 66 9.34 2.68 -10.03
N GLY A 67 8.38 1.95 -9.44
CA GLY A 67 7.31 1.28 -10.18
C GLY A 67 6.44 2.27 -10.94
N LYS A 68 6.09 3.41 -10.33
CA LYS A 68 5.32 4.48 -10.98
C LYS A 68 6.11 5.13 -12.12
N ALA A 69 7.41 5.37 -11.93
CA ALA A 69 8.29 5.91 -12.96
C ALA A 69 8.40 4.97 -14.17
N LEU A 70 8.60 3.66 -13.92
CA LEU A 70 8.63 2.65 -14.98
C LEU A 70 7.30 2.56 -15.72
N LEU A 71 6.18 2.57 -14.99
CA LEU A 71 4.85 2.58 -15.60
C LEU A 71 4.68 3.80 -16.51
N THR A 72 5.18 4.97 -16.09
CA THR A 72 5.15 6.21 -16.86
C THR A 72 5.94 6.11 -18.16
N LEU A 73 7.12 5.50 -18.09
CA LEU A 73 7.99 5.30 -19.25
C LEU A 73 7.39 4.33 -20.27
N VAL A 74 6.70 3.28 -19.80
CA VAL A 74 6.13 2.24 -20.67
C VAL A 74 4.79 2.65 -21.29
N LEU A 75 4.06 3.58 -20.67
CA LEU A 75 2.76 4.08 -21.15
C LEU A 75 2.74 4.48 -22.65
N PRO A 76 3.65 5.31 -23.19
CA PRO A 76 3.63 5.69 -24.60
C PRO A 76 3.78 4.48 -25.53
N PHE A 77 4.60 3.49 -25.17
CA PHE A 77 4.75 2.25 -25.94
C PHE A 77 3.50 1.38 -25.88
N ALA A 78 2.84 1.31 -24.73
CA ALA A 78 1.55 0.62 -24.59
C ALA A 78 0.47 1.27 -25.46
N VAL A 79 0.41 2.61 -25.49
CA VAL A 79 -0.54 3.35 -26.33
C VAL A 79 -0.30 3.10 -27.82
N LEU A 80 0.97 3.03 -28.25
CA LEU A 80 1.33 2.70 -29.63
C LEU A 80 1.01 1.24 -29.99
N GLY A 81 1.20 0.29 -29.06
CA GLY A 81 1.00 -1.14 -29.29
C GLY A 81 -0.47 -1.60 -29.25
N TYR A 82 -1.28 -1.08 -28.31
CA TYR A 82 -2.70 -1.43 -28.19
C TYR A 82 -3.62 -0.61 -29.11
N GLY A 83 -3.06 0.40 -29.79
CA GLY A 83 -3.78 1.29 -30.68
C GLY A 83 -4.64 2.33 -29.95
N VAL A 84 -5.01 3.38 -30.69
CA VAL A 84 -5.73 4.55 -30.18
C VAL A 84 -7.11 4.20 -29.59
N MET A 85 -7.70 3.08 -30.04
CA MET A 85 -9.03 2.62 -29.62
C MET A 85 -9.14 2.33 -28.12
N ASN A 86 -8.05 1.88 -27.47
CA ASN A 86 -8.05 1.52 -26.04
C ASN A 86 -7.41 2.58 -25.14
N ILE A 87 -7.04 3.76 -25.67
CA ILE A 87 -6.30 4.80 -24.92
C ILE A 87 -7.03 5.24 -23.65
N LYS A 88 -8.36 5.39 -23.72
CA LYS A 88 -9.15 5.87 -22.57
C LYS A 88 -9.08 4.89 -21.39
N GLU A 89 -9.13 3.59 -21.68
CA GLU A 89 -9.04 2.53 -20.67
C GLU A 89 -7.62 2.47 -20.09
N VAL A 90 -6.60 2.46 -20.95
CA VAL A 90 -5.19 2.45 -20.55
C VAL A 90 -4.84 3.63 -19.66
N LEU A 91 -5.29 4.85 -20.01
CA LEU A 91 -5.09 6.05 -19.19
C LEU A 91 -5.86 5.98 -17.87
N GLY A 92 -7.05 5.38 -17.86
CA GLY A 92 -7.85 5.16 -16.66
C GLY A 92 -7.13 4.27 -15.64
N ASP A 93 -6.66 3.11 -16.09
CA ASP A 93 -5.92 2.15 -15.26
C ASP A 93 -4.58 2.72 -14.78
N TYR A 94 -3.90 3.44 -15.67
CA TYR A 94 -2.67 4.14 -15.34
C TYR A 94 -2.87 5.19 -14.23
N ARG A 95 -3.92 6.02 -14.35
CA ARG A 95 -4.28 7.01 -13.31
C ARG A 95 -4.60 6.33 -11.99
N ARG A 96 -5.31 5.19 -12.00
CA ARG A 96 -5.61 4.41 -10.77
C ARG A 96 -4.33 3.91 -10.10
N ARG A 97 -3.35 3.40 -10.87
CA ARG A 97 -2.06 2.91 -10.36
C ARG A 97 -1.08 3.99 -9.88
N ILE A 98 -1.16 5.20 -10.41
CA ILE A 98 -0.34 6.32 -9.89
C ILE A 98 -0.95 6.92 -8.64
N PHE A 99 -2.25 7.17 -8.67
CA PHE A 99 -2.98 7.82 -7.60
C PHE A 99 -3.77 6.79 -6.78
N GLU A 100 -3.11 5.70 -6.39
CA GLU A 100 -3.73 4.55 -5.71
C GLU A 100 -4.52 4.98 -4.48
N ARG A 101 -3.96 5.88 -3.66
CA ARG A 101 -4.64 6.42 -2.49
C ARG A 101 -5.92 7.17 -2.86
N LYS A 102 -5.86 8.05 -3.87
CA LYS A 102 -7.02 8.82 -4.33
C LYS A 102 -8.16 7.94 -4.84
N TYR A 103 -7.83 6.81 -5.47
CA TYR A 103 -8.81 5.92 -6.11
C TYR A 103 -9.07 4.61 -5.34
N GLY A 104 -8.48 4.43 -4.16
CA GLY A 104 -8.60 3.19 -3.38
C GLY A 104 -7.99 1.95 -4.04
N SER A 105 -7.08 2.14 -5.01
CA SER A 105 -6.48 1.06 -5.79
C SER A 105 -5.23 0.48 -5.12
N PHE A 106 -5.31 0.17 -3.82
CA PHE A 106 -4.22 -0.41 -3.04
C PHE A 106 -4.74 -1.53 -2.14
N SER A 107 -3.86 -2.45 -1.78
CA SER A 107 -4.19 -3.52 -0.84
C SER A 107 -3.88 -3.09 0.58
N THR A 108 -4.72 -3.52 1.51
CA THR A 108 -4.52 -3.25 2.93
C THR A 108 -4.71 -4.54 3.71
N ASP A 109 -3.77 -4.85 4.61
CA ASP A 109 -3.87 -5.96 5.55
C ASP A 109 -3.79 -5.42 6.97
N THR A 110 -4.55 -6.04 7.89
CA THR A 110 -4.43 -5.80 9.32
C THR A 110 -3.89 -7.06 9.97
N VAL A 111 -2.80 -6.91 10.71
CA VAL A 111 -2.08 -8.04 11.30
C VAL A 111 -1.97 -7.85 12.80
N PHE A 112 -2.35 -8.91 13.52
CA PHE A 112 -2.18 -9.01 14.95
C PHE A 112 -0.79 -9.61 15.22
N PRO A 113 0.10 -8.87 15.89
CA PRO A 113 1.40 -9.40 16.29
C PRO A 113 1.23 -10.62 17.19
N ARG A 114 2.05 -11.65 16.97
CA ARG A 114 2.23 -12.77 17.92
C ARG A 114 3.34 -12.39 18.90
N ASP A 115 3.44 -13.02 20.06
CA ASP A 115 4.43 -12.69 21.12
C ASP A 115 5.87 -12.48 20.59
N ARG A 116 6.36 -13.34 19.70
CA ARG A 116 7.70 -13.18 19.09
C ARG A 116 7.83 -11.95 18.18
N SER A 117 6.76 -11.56 17.51
CA SER A 117 6.72 -10.40 16.63
C SER A 117 6.84 -9.10 17.43
N HIS A 118 6.27 -9.02 18.64
CA HIS A 118 6.36 -7.83 19.48
C HIS A 118 7.79 -7.47 19.86
N ALA A 119 8.59 -8.46 20.27
CA ALA A 119 9.96 -8.24 20.70
C ALA A 119 10.82 -7.67 19.56
N LEU A 120 10.74 -8.28 18.37
CA LEU A 120 11.44 -7.83 17.16
C LEU A 120 10.99 -6.43 16.70
N ILE A 121 9.69 -6.12 16.76
CA ILE A 121 9.21 -4.79 16.35
C ILE A 121 9.65 -3.71 17.35
N ARG A 122 9.66 -4.01 18.66
CA ARG A 122 10.20 -3.10 19.68
C ARG A 122 11.69 -2.86 19.46
N GLU A 123 12.45 -3.90 19.17
CA GLU A 123 13.88 -3.80 18.86
C GLU A 123 14.13 -2.95 17.61
N LEU A 124 13.40 -3.17 16.51
CA LEU A 124 13.51 -2.37 15.30
C LEU A 124 13.14 -0.90 15.53
N ARG A 125 12.16 -0.63 16.39
CA ARG A 125 11.81 0.74 16.80
C ARG A 125 12.88 1.41 17.64
N GLN A 126 13.50 0.69 18.58
CA GLN A 126 14.54 1.22 19.45
C GLN A 126 15.88 1.39 18.72
N GLY A 127 16.22 0.45 17.83
CA GLY A 127 17.45 0.48 17.03
C GLY A 127 17.49 1.62 16.03
N GLN A 128 16.33 2.06 15.52
CA GLN A 128 16.25 3.19 14.59
C GLN A 128 16.09 4.56 15.27
N ALA A 129 15.90 4.62 16.59
CA ALA A 129 15.94 5.87 17.35
C ALA A 129 17.38 6.33 17.69
N LYS A 130 18.39 5.53 17.33
CA LYS A 130 19.81 5.77 17.63
C LYS A 130 20.63 6.34 16.48
N TYR A 131 20.01 6.66 15.35
CA TYR A 131 20.68 7.24 14.17
C TYR A 131 20.02 8.54 13.74
#